data_AF-A0AAN9A0V7-F1
#
_entry.id   AF-A0AAN9A0V7-F1
#
_cell.length_a   1.000
_cell.length_b   1.000
_cell.length_c   1.000
_cell.angle_alpha   90.00
_cell.angle_beta   90.00
_cell.angle_gamma   90.00
#
_symmetry.space_group_name_H-M   'P 1'
#
loop_
_entity.id
_entity.type
_entity.pdbx_description
1 polymer ?
#
loop_
_entity_poly.entity_id
_entity_poly.type
_entity_poly.pdbx_seq_one_letter_code
_entity_poly.pdbx_strand_id
1 'polypeptide(L)'
;MDSSLNFEHICRLCGEECVDLVKLFDRNLSQRNLVPLIKKYLKVTVTVHDGLPQQVCGPCVTKLDEVAEFVNVCTLTQTRYQQIVKGNLNAVDNRCHGELITHIKVENSEDYGEEKYDDHSDDEYLPKNYKKQNGRRRRGKKEYIKPLK
;
A
#
# COMPACT_ATOMS: atom_id res chain seq x y z
N MET A 1 -39.01 17.86 9.20
CA MET A 1 -39.15 17.30 7.84
C MET A 1 -38.01 16.32 7.68
N ASP A 2 -38.32 15.05 7.45
CA ASP A 2 -37.33 13.99 7.30
C ASP A 2 -36.58 14.19 5.98
N SER A 3 -35.40 14.80 6.05
CA SER A 3 -34.49 14.91 4.91
C SER A 3 -33.79 13.57 4.73
N SER A 4 -34.53 12.57 4.26
CA SER A 4 -33.96 11.32 3.77
C SER A 4 -33.01 11.64 2.62
N LEU A 5 -31.69 11.54 2.86
CA LEU A 5 -30.66 11.72 1.83
C LEU A 5 -30.76 10.56 0.84
N ASN A 6 -31.13 10.83 -0.40
CA ASN A 6 -31.19 9.81 -1.44
C ASN A 6 -29.78 9.61 -2.04
N PHE A 7 -29.17 8.45 -1.78
CA PHE A 7 -27.87 8.06 -2.32
C PHE A 7 -27.95 7.18 -3.57
N GLU A 8 -29.14 6.99 -4.15
CA GLU A 8 -29.35 6.11 -5.29
C GLU A 8 -28.46 6.43 -6.49
N HIS A 9 -28.15 7.71 -6.69
CA HIS A 9 -27.30 8.18 -7.79
C HIS A 9 -25.92 8.68 -7.36
N ILE A 10 -25.54 8.53 -6.09
CA ILE A 10 -24.27 9.06 -5.58
C ILE A 10 -23.18 8.00 -5.57
N CYS A 11 -22.01 8.32 -6.14
CA CYS A 11 -20.86 7.44 -6.08
C CYS A 11 -20.21 7.44 -4.67
N ARG A 12 -19.95 6.25 -4.13
CA ARG A 12 -19.31 6.07 -2.81
C ARG A 12 -17.88 6.61 -2.72
N LEU A 13 -17.15 6.67 -3.84
CA LEU A 13 -15.73 7.05 -3.82
C LEU A 13 -15.51 8.54 -4.12
N CYS A 14 -16.28 9.14 -5.02
CA CYS A 14 -16.11 10.56 -5.37
C CYS A 14 -17.24 11.48 -4.90
N GLY A 15 -18.38 10.95 -4.46
CA GLY A 15 -19.53 11.75 -4.01
C GLY A 15 -20.34 12.41 -5.14
N GLU A 16 -19.95 12.20 -6.39
CA GLU A 16 -20.64 12.75 -7.57
C GLU A 16 -21.91 11.97 -7.90
N GLU A 17 -22.90 12.68 -8.46
CA GLU A 17 -24.09 12.07 -9.03
C GLU A 17 -23.76 11.40 -10.38
N CYS A 18 -24.16 10.15 -10.55
CA CYS A 18 -23.78 9.31 -11.68
C CYS A 18 -24.97 8.45 -12.12
N VAL A 19 -25.13 8.33 -13.44
CA VAL A 19 -26.19 7.48 -14.03
C VAL A 19 -25.78 6.01 -14.02
N ASP A 20 -24.50 5.72 -14.31
CA ASP A 20 -23.95 4.37 -14.38
C ASP A 20 -23.17 4.02 -13.12
N LEU A 21 -23.84 3.26 -12.24
CA LEU A 21 -23.34 2.88 -10.92
C LEU A 21 -23.30 1.37 -10.74
N VAL A 22 -22.15 0.87 -10.29
CA VAL A 22 -21.93 -0.54 -9.95
C VAL A 22 -22.20 -0.76 -8.47
N LYS A 23 -23.11 -1.67 -8.13
CA LYS A 23 -23.44 -2.00 -6.74
C LYS A 23 -22.28 -2.77 -6.08
N LEU A 24 -21.88 -2.34 -4.88
CA LEU A 24 -20.76 -2.92 -4.14
C LEU A 24 -21.06 -4.29 -3.53
N PHE A 25 -22.34 -4.59 -3.28
CA PHE A 25 -22.81 -5.81 -2.60
C PHE A 25 -23.78 -6.63 -3.45
N ASP A 26 -23.69 -6.52 -4.78
CA ASP A 26 -24.49 -7.36 -5.67
C ASP A 26 -24.07 -8.84 -5.55
N ARG A 27 -25.04 -9.75 -5.58
CA ARG A 27 -24.83 -11.19 -5.34
C ARG A 27 -24.46 -11.98 -6.60
N ASN A 28 -24.28 -11.29 -7.72
CA ASN A 28 -23.95 -11.92 -8.98
C ASN A 28 -22.50 -12.44 -8.95
N LEU A 29 -22.35 -13.77 -9.07
CA LEU A 29 -21.06 -14.49 -9.02
C LEU A 29 -20.05 -14.03 -10.08
N SER A 30 -20.51 -13.37 -11.13
CA SER A 30 -19.69 -12.85 -12.23
C SER A 30 -19.12 -11.46 -11.96
N GLN A 31 -19.59 -10.76 -10.93
CA GLN A 31 -19.11 -9.40 -10.63
C GLN A 31 -17.85 -9.44 -9.75
N ARG A 32 -16.87 -8.63 -10.16
CA ARG A 32 -15.66 -8.38 -9.40
C ARG A 32 -15.99 -7.82 -8.02
N ASN A 33 -15.38 -8.38 -6.98
CA ASN A 33 -15.59 -7.89 -5.62
C ASN A 33 -14.78 -6.60 -5.37
N LEU A 34 -15.45 -5.45 -5.49
CA LEU A 34 -14.83 -4.13 -5.34
C LEU A 34 -14.48 -3.79 -3.88
N VAL A 35 -15.26 -4.29 -2.90
CA VAL A 35 -15.10 -3.92 -1.48
C VAL A 35 -13.71 -4.25 -0.92
N PRO A 36 -13.15 -5.48 -1.12
CA PRO A 36 -11.79 -5.80 -0.70
C PRO A 36 -10.73 -4.94 -1.37
N LEU A 37 -10.91 -4.58 -2.65
CA LEU A 37 -9.96 -3.78 -3.42
C LEU A 37 -9.93 -2.33 -2.91
N ILE A 38 -11.10 -1.74 -2.70
CA ILE A 38 -11.26 -0.42 -2.09
C ILE A 38 -10.54 -0.37 -0.74
N LYS A 39 -10.78 -1.37 0.12
CA LYS A 39 -10.11 -1.46 1.43
C LYS A 39 -8.60 -1.62 1.29
N LYS A 40 -8.14 -2.48 0.38
CA LYS A 40 -6.71 -2.78 0.18
C LYS A 40 -5.93 -1.53 -0.27
N TYR A 41 -6.41 -0.87 -1.32
CA TYR A 41 -5.66 0.17 -2.02
C TYR A 41 -6.00 1.59 -1.56
N LEU A 42 -7.25 1.88 -1.20
CA LEU A 42 -7.68 3.22 -0.78
C LEU A 42 -7.81 3.38 0.74
N LYS A 43 -7.70 2.28 1.51
CA LYS A 43 -7.92 2.26 2.96
C LYS A 43 -9.32 2.74 3.39
N VAL A 44 -10.28 2.72 2.48
CA VAL A 44 -11.68 3.03 2.77
C VAL A 44 -12.38 1.74 3.21
N THR A 45 -13.08 1.79 4.34
CA THR A 45 -13.91 0.67 4.81
C THR A 45 -15.34 0.90 4.35
N VAL A 46 -15.91 -0.09 3.66
CA VAL A 46 -17.30 -0.09 3.20
C VAL A 46 -18.03 -1.24 3.89
N THR A 47 -19.20 -0.95 4.44
CA THR A 47 -20.09 -1.96 5.03
C THR A 47 -21.53 -1.75 4.56
N VAL A 48 -22.34 -2.81 4.59
CA VAL A 48 -23.75 -2.75 4.16
C VAL A 48 -24.58 -1.82 5.06
N HIS A 49 -24.12 -1.52 6.28
CA HIS A 49 -24.89 -0.83 7.32
C HIS A 49 -24.29 0.53 7.72
N ASP A 50 -23.37 1.09 6.92
CA ASP A 50 -22.75 2.38 7.25
C ASP A 50 -23.60 3.61 6.90
N GLY A 51 -24.78 3.43 6.30
CA GLY A 51 -25.69 4.54 5.97
C GLY A 51 -25.19 5.46 4.85
N LEU A 52 -24.20 5.00 4.07
CA LEU A 52 -23.55 5.75 3.00
C LEU A 52 -23.82 5.07 1.64
N PRO A 53 -23.52 5.72 0.50
CA PRO A 53 -23.77 5.14 -0.82
C PRO A 53 -23.17 3.74 -0.98
N GLN A 54 -23.91 2.85 -1.64
CA GLN A 54 -23.58 1.42 -1.79
C GLN A 54 -23.19 1.09 -3.24
N GLN A 55 -22.89 2.11 -4.05
CA GLN A 55 -22.51 1.97 -5.44
C GLN A 55 -21.28 2.82 -5.78
N VAL A 56 -20.59 2.46 -6.86
CA VAL A 56 -19.40 3.17 -7.37
C VAL A 56 -19.55 3.40 -8.87
N CYS A 57 -19.19 4.59 -9.34
CA CYS A 57 -19.23 4.93 -10.76
C CYS A 57 -18.06 4.31 -11.53
N GLY A 58 -18.26 4.08 -12.83
CA GLY A 58 -17.24 3.56 -13.75
C GLY A 58 -15.87 4.24 -13.62
N PRO A 59 -15.77 5.59 -13.65
CA PRO A 59 -14.50 6.30 -13.51
C PRO A 59 -13.73 5.97 -12.22
N CYS A 60 -14.43 5.77 -11.11
CA CYS A 60 -13.79 5.40 -9.85
C CYS A 60 -13.34 3.93 -9.85
N VAL A 61 -14.04 3.04 -10.56
CA VAL A 61 -13.59 1.66 -10.77
C VAL A 61 -12.31 1.65 -11.62
N THR A 62 -12.27 2.39 -12.72
CA THR A 62 -11.07 2.50 -13.58
C THR A 62 -9.87 3.03 -12.80
N LYS A 63 -10.04 4.12 -12.03
CA LYS A 63 -8.95 4.65 -11.18
C LYS A 63 -8.48 3.65 -10.12
N LEU A 64 -9.40 2.88 -9.53
CA LEU A 64 -9.04 1.84 -8.58
C LEU A 64 -8.15 0.77 -9.22
N ASP A 65 -8.39 0.46 -10.51
CA ASP A 65 -7.60 -0.51 -11.27
C ASP A 65 -6.21 0.01 -11.58
N GLU A 66 -6.11 1.26 -12.05
CA GLU A 66 -4.83 1.95 -12.27
C GLU A 66 -3.99 2.00 -10.99
N VAL A 67 -4.61 2.35 -9.85
CA VAL A 67 -3.93 2.35 -8.55
C VAL A 67 -3.48 0.94 -8.16
N ALA A 68 -4.32 -0.07 -8.36
CA ALA A 68 -3.97 -1.46 -8.04
C ALA A 68 -2.78 -1.95 -8.87
N GLU A 69 -2.78 -1.66 -10.16
CA GLU A 69 -1.69 -1.96 -11.08
C GLU A 69 -0.40 -1.25 -10.67
N PHE A 70 -0.47 0.05 -10.43
CA PHE A 70 0.68 0.85 -10.00
C PHE A 70 1.30 0.31 -8.71
N VAL A 71 0.48 0.01 -7.70
CA VAL A 71 0.95 -0.56 -6.42
C VAL A 71 1.63 -1.92 -6.63
N ASN A 72 1.10 -2.76 -7.52
CA ASN A 72 1.70 -4.07 -7.82
C ASN A 72 3.06 -3.90 -8.49
N VAL A 73 3.18 -3.01 -9.49
CA VAL A 73 4.44 -2.71 -10.17
C VAL A 73 5.49 -2.20 -9.18
N CYS A 74 5.14 -1.24 -8.34
CA CYS A 74 6.05 -0.72 -7.31
C CYS A 74 6.49 -1.80 -6.31
N THR A 75 5.55 -2.62 -5.82
CA THR A 75 5.85 -3.67 -4.84
C THR A 75 6.75 -4.76 -5.42
N LEU A 76 6.49 -5.16 -6.66
CA LEU A 76 7.32 -6.14 -7.38
C LEU A 76 8.73 -5.59 -7.59
N THR A 77 8.83 -4.33 -8.04
CA THR A 77 10.10 -3.66 -8.28
C THR A 77 10.92 -3.51 -7.00
N GLN A 78 10.27 -3.11 -5.90
CA GLN A 78 10.91 -3.02 -4.59
C GLN A 78 11.42 -4.38 -4.11
N THR A 79 10.62 -5.43 -4.28
CA THR A 79 11.03 -6.80 -3.95
C THR A 79 12.25 -7.23 -4.76
N ARG A 80 12.27 -6.90 -6.06
CA ARG A 80 13.41 -7.14 -6.94
C ARG A 80 14.68 -6.43 -6.45
N TYR A 81 14.59 -5.13 -6.12
CA TYR A 81 15.74 -4.40 -5.57
C TYR A 81 16.25 -5.02 -4.26
N GLN A 82 15.35 -5.44 -3.37
CA GLN A 82 15.74 -6.11 -2.13
C GLN A 82 16.41 -7.47 -2.36
N GLN A 83 16.01 -8.22 -3.40
CA GLN A 83 16.66 -9.49 -3.77
C GLN A 83 18.06 -9.27 -4.33
N ILE A 84 18.24 -8.24 -5.18
CA ILE A 84 19.54 -7.84 -5.74
C ILE A 84 20.51 -7.47 -4.61
N VAL A 85 20.08 -6.62 -3.67
CA VAL A 85 20.90 -6.22 -2.51
C VAL A 85 21.29 -7.43 -1.64
N LYS A 86 20.42 -8.45 -1.54
CA LYS A 86 20.67 -9.68 -0.77
C LYS A 86 21.54 -10.72 -1.51
N GLY A 87 21.92 -10.47 -2.77
CA GLY A 87 22.73 -11.40 -3.57
C GLY A 87 21.96 -12.62 -4.11
N ASN A 88 20.62 -12.61 -4.07
CA ASN A 88 19.79 -13.71 -4.58
C ASN A 88 19.46 -13.49 -6.07
N LEU A 89 20.37 -13.88 -6.95
CA LEU A 89 20.20 -13.83 -8.41
C LEU A 89 19.48 -15.09 -8.95
N ASN A 90 18.24 -15.34 -8.53
CA ASN A 90 17.43 -16.37 -9.20
C ASN A 90 16.53 -15.72 -10.26
N ALA A 91 16.51 -16.35 -11.45
CA ALA A 91 15.96 -15.87 -12.72
C ALA A 91 14.66 -15.05 -12.57
N VAL A 92 14.77 -13.75 -12.85
CA VAL A 92 13.68 -12.78 -12.76
C VAL A 92 12.78 -12.96 -13.97
N ASP A 93 11.52 -13.34 -13.75
CA ASP A 93 10.52 -13.39 -14.82
C ASP A 93 10.26 -11.95 -15.32
N ASN A 94 10.62 -11.72 -16.58
CA ASN A 94 10.64 -10.42 -17.26
C ASN A 94 9.26 -9.95 -17.74
N ARG A 95 8.17 -10.42 -17.15
CA ARG A 95 6.82 -10.01 -17.59
C ARG A 95 6.41 -8.68 -16.97
N CYS A 96 7.08 -7.62 -17.41
CA CYS A 96 6.51 -6.28 -17.47
C CYS A 96 5.50 -6.24 -18.64
N HIS A 97 4.29 -6.74 -18.42
CA HIS A 97 3.19 -6.40 -19.31
C HIS A 97 2.63 -5.05 -18.88
N GLY A 98 2.83 -4.04 -19.73
CA GLY A 98 2.30 -2.67 -19.58
C GLY A 98 3.30 -1.68 -20.17
N GLU A 99 2.96 -1.10 -21.32
CA GLU A 99 3.84 -0.27 -22.15
C GLU A 99 4.54 0.87 -21.40
N LEU A 100 5.76 1.13 -21.85
CA LEU A 100 6.69 2.17 -21.42
C LEU A 100 5.98 3.54 -21.32
N ILE A 101 6.00 4.17 -20.14
CA ILE A 101 5.68 5.61 -20.04
C ILE A 101 6.79 6.37 -20.80
N THR A 102 6.54 6.75 -22.05
CA THR A 102 7.46 7.51 -22.91
C THR A 102 7.38 9.03 -22.72
N HIS A 103 6.57 9.54 -21.78
CA HIS A 103 6.30 10.97 -21.67
C HIS A 103 6.34 11.55 -20.26
N ILE A 104 7.24 11.08 -19.40
CA ILE A 104 7.67 11.92 -18.27
C ILE A 104 8.76 12.86 -18.79
N LYS A 105 8.35 14.04 -19.27
CA LYS A 105 9.27 15.18 -19.34
C LYS A 105 9.45 15.66 -17.91
N VAL A 106 10.50 15.17 -17.25
CA VAL A 106 11.03 15.85 -16.07
C VAL A 106 11.63 17.14 -16.61
N GLU A 107 10.89 18.24 -16.52
CA GLU A 107 11.49 19.55 -16.64
C GLU A 107 12.41 19.69 -15.43
N ASN A 108 13.72 19.58 -15.68
CA ASN A 108 14.77 19.96 -14.75
C ASN A 108 14.52 21.43 -14.36
N SER A 109 13.90 21.66 -13.21
CA SER A 109 14.18 22.88 -12.45
C SER A 109 15.40 22.55 -11.61
N GLU A 110 16.55 22.99 -12.13
CA GLU A 110 17.78 23.10 -11.38
C GLU A 110 17.55 24.04 -10.19
N ASP A 111 18.16 23.68 -9.06
CA ASP A 111 18.46 24.49 -7.86
C ASP A 111 17.86 23.94 -6.56
N TYR A 112 18.50 22.88 -6.04
CA TYR A 112 18.54 22.65 -4.60
C TYR A 112 19.94 23.04 -4.14
N GLY A 113 20.02 24.22 -3.52
CA GLY A 113 21.24 24.74 -2.90
C GLY A 113 21.82 23.76 -1.88
N GLU A 114 23.14 23.82 -1.76
CA GLU A 114 23.95 23.07 -0.81
C GLU A 114 23.60 23.50 0.64
N GLU A 115 22.65 22.84 1.28
CA GLU A 115 22.40 23.01 2.71
C GLU A 115 23.53 22.33 3.51
N LYS A 116 24.43 23.15 4.03
CA LYS A 116 25.48 22.77 4.97
C LYS A 116 24.82 22.39 6.30
N TYR A 117 24.76 21.10 6.61
CA TYR A 117 24.32 20.65 7.93
C TYR A 117 25.37 21.06 8.98
N ASP A 118 25.04 22.08 9.77
CA ASP A 118 25.79 22.43 10.97
C ASP A 118 25.58 21.33 12.02
N ASP A 119 26.69 20.71 12.42
CA ASP A 119 26.80 19.72 13.49
C ASP A 119 26.49 20.41 14.83
N HIS A 120 25.20 20.45 15.19
CA HIS A 120 24.74 20.76 16.53
C HIS A 120 24.15 19.50 17.14
N SER A 121 25.00 18.84 17.91
CA SER A 121 24.61 17.85 18.91
C SER A 121 23.68 18.50 19.93
N ASP A 122 22.38 18.26 19.81
CA ASP A 122 21.49 18.34 20.95
C ASP A 122 20.60 17.09 20.98
N ASP A 123 20.78 16.37 22.08
CA ASP A 123 20.06 15.19 22.51
C ASP A 123 18.52 15.37 22.45
N GLU A 124 17.84 14.22 22.34
CA GLU A 124 16.47 14.01 22.82
C GLU A 124 15.30 14.18 21.82
N TYR A 125 15.08 13.16 20.98
CA TYR A 125 13.71 12.71 20.71
C TYR A 125 13.62 11.18 20.58
N LEU A 126 13.47 10.51 21.72
CA LEU A 126 13.19 9.07 21.79
C LEU A 126 11.76 8.86 22.30
N PRO A 127 10.84 8.29 21.51
CA PRO A 127 9.50 7.95 21.98
C PRO A 127 9.56 6.85 23.05
N LYS A 128 9.21 7.23 24.28
CA LYS A 128 9.04 6.31 25.42
C LYS A 128 7.86 5.38 25.11
N ASN A 129 8.12 4.10 24.80
CA ASN A 129 7.29 2.92 25.20
C ASN A 129 7.64 1.59 24.48
N TYR A 130 8.86 1.37 23.99
CA TYR A 130 9.29 0.00 23.66
C TYR A 130 10.06 -0.62 24.83
N LYS A 131 9.34 -1.27 25.76
CA LYS A 131 9.96 -2.11 26.80
C LYS A 131 10.55 -3.37 26.15
N LYS A 132 11.82 -3.32 25.74
CA LYS A 132 12.67 -4.52 25.56
C LYS A 132 13.38 -4.81 26.88
N GLN A 133 12.97 -5.87 27.56
CA GLN A 133 13.75 -6.45 28.65
C GLN A 133 14.95 -7.17 28.02
N ASN A 134 16.13 -6.57 28.12
CA ASN A 134 17.39 -7.24 27.85
C ASN A 134 18.16 -7.44 29.15
N GLY A 135 18.77 -8.62 29.28
CA GLY A 135 20.10 -8.71 29.87
C GLY A 135 20.30 -9.87 30.84
N ARG A 136 21.19 -10.79 30.48
CA ARG A 136 22.57 -10.80 31.03
C ARG A 136 23.39 -11.93 30.40
N ARG A 137 24.43 -11.54 29.67
CA ARG A 137 25.57 -12.40 29.29
C ARG A 137 26.31 -12.80 30.57
N ARG A 138 26.50 -14.10 30.80
CA ARG A 138 27.55 -14.64 31.68
C ARG A 138 28.43 -15.59 30.86
N ARG A 139 29.74 -15.34 30.93
CA ARG A 139 30.82 -16.23 30.50
C ARG A 139 30.70 -17.58 31.20
N GLY A 140 30.95 -18.70 30.50
CA GLY A 140 31.39 -19.94 31.16
C GLY A 140 30.99 -21.26 30.50
N LYS A 141 32.00 -21.94 29.95
CA LYS A 141 32.17 -23.40 29.73
C LYS A 141 31.41 -24.07 28.56
N LYS A 142 32.22 -24.48 27.58
CA LYS A 142 31.91 -25.49 26.56
C LYS A 142 31.82 -26.86 27.23
N GLU A 143 30.68 -27.54 27.14
CA GLU A 143 30.59 -28.98 27.37
C GLU A 143 30.51 -29.71 26.02
N TYR A 144 31.44 -30.63 25.83
CA TYR A 144 31.52 -31.52 24.68
C TYR A 144 30.50 -32.66 24.86
N ILE A 145 29.60 -32.83 23.90
CA ILE A 145 28.75 -34.02 23.78
C ILE A 145 29.59 -35.14 23.15
N LYS A 146 29.78 -36.26 23.87
CA LYS A 146 30.38 -37.49 23.34
C LYS A 146 29.32 -38.29 22.56
N PRO A 147 29.66 -38.88 21.41
CA PRO A 147 28.76 -39.80 20.72
C PRO A 147 28.66 -41.14 21.48
N LEU A 148 27.43 -41.65 21.59
CA LEU A 148 27.17 -43.01 22.06
C LEU A 148 27.66 -44.02 21.01
N LYS A 149 28.34 -45.06 21.50
CA LYS A 149 28.68 -46.27 20.74
C LYS A 149 27.47 -47.19 20.65
#